data_AF-A0A7J8QFC3-F1
#
_entry.id   AF-A0A7J8QFC3-F1
#
_cell.length_a   1.000
_cell.length_b   1.000
_cell.length_c   1.000
_cell.angle_alpha   90.00
_cell.angle_beta   90.00
_cell.angle_gamma   90.00
#
_symmetry.space_group_name_H-M   'P 1'
#
loop_
_entity.id
_entity.type
_entity.pdbx_description
1 polymer ?
#
loop_
_entity_poly.entity_id
_entity_poly.type
_entity_poly.pdbx_seq_one_letter_code
_entity_poly.pdbx_strand_id
1 'polypeptide(L)'
;MESSSTATARHTCLKLEIPSTDPLFVKGTWFDTHFHLSVTDGLRAWLCNATEEEVQERAAQWDQPVAEYIELAERYLGFQQPGTVYRFVDAGDDHKRLSWTFEREGTKLEWRWKFQPSYDSRKITAGILDFLMDANINLSMLIRRILQEEVVRKTQSFEKLKLEAEKCLEQSERFTNEKMEFESEIYAK
;
A
#
# COMPACT_ATOMS: atom_id res chain seq x y z
N MET A 1 -16.25 18.72 -29.66
CA MET A 1 -16.12 18.81 -28.20
C MET A 1 -15.83 17.41 -27.72
N GLU A 2 -14.54 17.10 -27.59
CA GLU A 2 -14.05 15.77 -27.20
C GLU A 2 -14.51 15.43 -25.80
N SER A 3 -15.16 14.27 -25.67
CA SER A 3 -15.49 13.64 -24.41
C SER A 3 -14.20 13.17 -23.74
N SER A 4 -13.64 14.00 -22.87
CA SER A 4 -12.61 13.61 -21.91
C SER A 4 -13.21 12.59 -20.95
N SER A 5 -13.13 11.30 -21.26
CA SER A 5 -13.30 10.25 -20.26
C SER A 5 -12.17 10.42 -19.26
N THR A 6 -12.48 10.90 -18.06
CA THR A 6 -11.58 10.88 -16.91
C THR A 6 -11.28 9.43 -16.56
N ALA A 7 -10.27 8.85 -17.20
CA ALA A 7 -9.70 7.58 -16.81
C ALA A 7 -9.26 7.69 -15.34
N THR A 8 -9.68 6.75 -14.50
CA THR A 8 -9.36 6.79 -13.06
C THR A 8 -7.89 6.41 -12.89
N ALA A 9 -7.02 7.41 -12.70
CA ALA A 9 -5.59 7.19 -12.54
C ALA A 9 -5.29 6.48 -11.21
N ARG A 10 -4.49 5.42 -11.27
CA ARG A 10 -3.95 4.74 -10.09
C ARG A 10 -2.68 5.43 -9.65
N HIS A 11 -2.36 5.37 -8.36
CA HIS A 11 -1.21 6.08 -7.79
C HIS A 11 -0.41 5.15 -6.88
N THR A 12 0.91 5.23 -7.00
CA THR A 12 1.84 4.56 -6.09
C THR A 12 2.90 5.54 -5.61
N CYS A 13 3.48 5.28 -4.44
CA CYS A 13 4.70 5.95 -4.03
C CYS A 13 5.60 5.00 -3.25
N LEU A 14 6.78 4.74 -3.79
CA LEU A 14 7.78 3.84 -3.24
C LEU A 14 8.96 4.64 -2.71
N LYS A 15 9.35 4.38 -1.45
CA LYS A 15 10.70 4.69 -0.97
C LYS A 15 11.64 3.60 -1.49
N LEU A 16 12.35 3.90 -2.56
CA LEU A 16 13.27 3.00 -3.23
C LEU A 16 14.63 3.03 -2.55
N GLU A 17 15.09 1.86 -2.10
CA GLU A 17 16.40 1.69 -1.48
C GLU A 17 17.38 1.07 -2.48
N ILE A 18 18.43 1.83 -2.82
CA ILE A 18 19.50 1.40 -3.72
C ILE A 18 20.78 1.31 -2.88
N PRO A 19 21.54 0.20 -2.96
CA PRO A 19 22.77 0.05 -2.19
C PRO A 19 23.76 1.19 -2.46
N SER A 20 24.32 1.75 -1.39
CA SER A 20 25.35 2.81 -1.44
C SER A 20 24.87 4.18 -1.91
N THR A 21 23.56 4.43 -1.98
CA THR A 21 22.99 5.76 -2.23
C THR A 21 21.92 6.08 -1.20
N ASP A 22 21.60 7.37 -1.03
CA ASP A 22 20.45 7.76 -0.24
C ASP A 22 19.15 7.23 -0.87
N PRO A 23 18.12 6.93 -0.06
CA PRO A 23 16.83 6.48 -0.57
C PRO A 23 16.17 7.53 -1.45
N LEU A 24 15.46 7.06 -2.46
CA LEU A 24 14.72 7.91 -3.40
C LEU A 24 13.22 7.68 -3.21
N PHE A 25 12.41 8.71 -3.38
CA PHE A 25 10.97 8.55 -3.47
C PHE A 25 10.54 8.55 -4.93
N VAL A 26 9.87 7.49 -5.36
CA VAL A 26 9.33 7.31 -6.71
C VAL A 26 7.82 7.32 -6.61
N LYS A 27 7.17 8.38 -7.10
CA LYS A 27 5.72 8.47 -7.24
C LYS A 27 5.32 8.11 -8.67
N GLY A 28 4.43 7.12 -8.81
CA GLY A 28 3.83 6.76 -10.09
C GLY A 28 2.38 7.20 -10.17
N THR A 29 1.99 7.73 -11.32
CA THR A 29 0.61 7.94 -11.75
C THR A 29 0.39 7.08 -12.98
N TRP A 30 -0.49 6.09 -12.86
CA TRP A 30 -0.69 5.02 -13.82
C TRP A 30 -2.05 5.17 -14.48
N PHE A 31 -2.04 5.18 -15.82
CA PHE A 31 -3.23 5.12 -16.65
C PHE A 31 -3.24 3.78 -17.38
N ASP A 32 -4.32 3.48 -18.11
CA ASP A 32 -4.44 2.20 -18.81
C ASP A 32 -3.55 2.12 -20.07
N THR A 33 -3.11 3.27 -20.59
CA THR A 33 -2.29 3.37 -21.82
C THR A 33 -0.92 4.00 -21.62
N HIS A 34 -0.72 4.72 -20.52
CA HIS A 34 0.49 5.51 -20.29
C HIS A 34 0.75 5.74 -18.79
N PHE A 35 1.86 6.38 -18.43
CA PHE A 35 2.15 6.69 -17.04
C PHE A 35 3.03 7.94 -16.88
N HIS A 36 3.00 8.50 -15.68
CA HIS A 36 3.88 9.59 -15.26
C HIS A 36 4.61 9.21 -13.99
N LEU A 37 5.93 9.34 -14.00
CA LEU A 37 6.79 9.06 -12.86
C LEU A 37 7.46 10.35 -12.39
N SER A 38 7.44 10.56 -11.08
CA SER A 38 8.16 11.62 -10.40
C SER A 38 9.11 11.02 -9.38
N VAL A 39 10.38 11.38 -9.45
CA VAL A 39 11.43 10.89 -8.54
C VAL A 39 12.02 12.06 -7.78
N THR A 40 12.27 11.91 -6.49
CA THR A 40 13.02 12.88 -5.70
C THR A 40 13.99 12.21 -4.73
N ASP A 41 15.14 12.83 -4.52
CA ASP A 41 16.09 12.51 -3.45
C ASP A 41 15.93 13.44 -2.22
N GLY A 42 14.90 14.29 -2.22
CA GLY A 42 14.65 15.32 -1.21
C GLY A 42 15.28 16.69 -1.51
N LEU A 43 16.25 16.76 -2.43
CA LEU A 43 16.89 18.01 -2.86
C LEU A 43 16.53 18.36 -4.31
N ARG A 44 16.68 17.39 -5.20
CA ARG A 44 16.39 17.45 -6.62
C ARG A 44 15.20 16.55 -6.94
N ALA A 45 14.56 16.83 -8.07
CA ALA A 45 13.50 15.99 -8.59
C ALA A 45 13.66 15.78 -10.09
N TRP A 46 13.19 14.63 -10.56
CA TRP A 46 13.20 14.26 -11.96
C TRP A 46 11.84 13.70 -12.36
N LEU A 47 11.47 13.93 -13.62
CA LEU A 47 10.16 13.59 -14.16
C LEU A 47 10.33 12.70 -15.40
N CYS A 48 9.40 11.78 -15.59
CA CYS A 48 9.28 10.99 -16.80
C CYS A 48 7.80 10.91 -17.16
N ASN A 49 7.43 11.52 -18.28
CA ASN A 49 6.07 11.48 -18.80
C ASN A 49 6.07 10.55 -20.00
N ALA A 50 5.87 9.26 -19.76
CA ALA A 50 5.81 8.27 -20.83
C ALA A 50 4.47 8.43 -21.56
N THR A 51 4.48 8.78 -22.84
CA THR A 51 3.25 8.90 -23.64
C THR A 51 2.70 7.53 -24.04
N GLU A 52 1.45 7.49 -24.50
CA GLU A 52 0.83 6.25 -24.97
C GLU A 52 1.64 5.60 -26.11
N GLU A 53 2.14 6.40 -27.05
CA GLU A 53 2.95 5.93 -28.17
C GLU A 53 4.29 5.35 -27.69
N GLU A 54 4.99 6.03 -26.79
CA GLU A 54 6.26 5.55 -26.25
C GLU A 54 6.09 4.26 -25.45
N VAL A 55 5.01 4.17 -24.64
CA VAL A 55 4.69 2.97 -23.88
C VAL A 55 4.33 1.81 -24.82
N GLN A 56 3.57 2.07 -25.88
CA GLN A 56 3.23 1.07 -26.89
C GLN A 56 4.46 0.55 -27.62
N GLU A 57 5.39 1.43 -28.04
CA GLU A 57 6.65 1.02 -28.66
C GLU A 57 7.50 0.17 -27.72
N ARG A 58 7.55 0.53 -26.42
CA ARG A 58 8.28 -0.25 -25.41
C ARG A 58 7.65 -1.59 -25.12
N ALA A 59 6.32 -1.65 -25.06
CA ALA A 59 5.59 -2.89 -24.86
C ALA A 59 5.82 -3.85 -26.05
N ALA A 60 5.78 -3.32 -27.28
CA ALA A 60 6.05 -4.07 -28.49
C ALA A 60 7.48 -4.62 -28.56
N GLN A 61 8.49 -3.92 -28.03
CA GLN A 61 9.87 -4.43 -27.97
C GLN A 61 10.01 -5.73 -27.16
N TRP A 62 9.06 -6.03 -26.27
CA TRP A 62 9.05 -7.25 -25.46
C TRP A 62 7.88 -8.17 -25.84
N ASP A 63 7.25 -7.94 -26.99
CA ASP A 63 6.11 -8.71 -27.50
C ASP A 63 4.99 -8.88 -26.45
N GLN A 64 4.71 -7.83 -25.66
CA GLN A 64 3.72 -7.87 -24.58
C GLN A 64 2.59 -6.85 -24.78
N PRO A 65 1.38 -7.11 -24.26
CA PRO A 65 0.31 -6.12 -24.22
C PRO A 65 0.70 -4.88 -23.40
N VAL A 66 0.21 -3.71 -23.80
CA VAL A 66 0.44 -2.44 -23.08
C VAL A 66 -0.01 -2.52 -21.62
N ALA A 67 -1.18 -3.12 -21.37
CA ALA A 67 -1.70 -3.31 -20.03
C ALA A 67 -0.74 -4.11 -19.14
N GLU A 68 -0.20 -5.23 -19.64
CA GLU A 68 0.77 -6.06 -18.89
C GLU A 68 2.08 -5.31 -18.62
N TYR A 69 2.54 -4.50 -19.58
CA TYR A 69 3.75 -3.69 -19.38
C TYR A 69 3.56 -2.64 -18.27
N ILE A 70 2.41 -1.98 -18.25
CA ILE A 70 2.08 -0.98 -17.23
C ILE A 70 1.89 -1.65 -15.88
N GLU A 71 1.16 -2.77 -15.80
CA GLU A 71 0.99 -3.54 -14.56
C GLU A 71 2.34 -4.03 -14.00
N LEU A 72 3.25 -4.47 -14.87
CA LEU A 72 4.61 -4.84 -14.47
C LEU A 72 5.35 -3.64 -13.87
N ALA A 73 5.30 -2.47 -14.52
CA ALA A 73 5.92 -1.26 -14.01
C ALA A 73 5.28 -0.80 -12.68
N GLU A 74 3.96 -0.81 -12.58
CA GLU A 74 3.19 -0.46 -11.39
C GLU A 74 3.54 -1.38 -10.22
N ARG A 75 3.67 -2.68 -10.45
CA ARG A 75 4.07 -3.65 -9.42
C ARG A 75 5.47 -3.39 -8.89
N TYR A 76 6.45 -3.17 -9.78
CA TYR A 76 7.86 -3.01 -9.40
C TYR A 76 8.18 -1.62 -8.84
N LEU A 77 7.40 -0.60 -9.18
CA LEU A 77 7.53 0.75 -8.65
C LEU A 77 6.48 1.11 -7.59
N GLY A 78 5.52 0.23 -7.33
CA GLY A 78 4.62 0.30 -6.19
C GLY A 78 5.24 -0.33 -4.94
N PHE A 79 5.95 -1.44 -5.10
CA PHE A 79 6.67 -2.11 -4.04
C PHE A 79 8.01 -2.64 -4.56
N GLN A 80 9.09 -2.35 -3.83
CA GLN A 80 10.41 -2.85 -4.17
C GLN A 80 10.43 -4.38 -4.12
N GLN A 81 10.73 -5.02 -5.26
CA GLN A 81 10.69 -6.47 -5.37
C GLN A 81 11.99 -7.11 -4.80
N PRO A 82 11.88 -8.17 -3.96
CA PRO A 82 13.05 -8.89 -3.47
C PRO A 82 13.87 -9.52 -4.61
N GLY A 83 15.20 -9.48 -4.50
CA GLY A 83 16.10 -10.08 -5.49
C GLY A 83 16.29 -9.28 -6.79
N THR A 84 15.53 -8.20 -6.98
CA THR A 84 15.67 -7.29 -8.11
C THR A 84 16.74 -6.24 -7.86
N VAL A 85 17.58 -5.99 -8.87
CA VAL A 85 18.60 -4.94 -8.83
C VAL A 85 18.03 -3.66 -9.42
N TYR A 86 17.75 -2.68 -8.56
CA TYR A 86 17.36 -1.33 -8.96
C TYR A 86 18.59 -0.45 -9.14
N ARG A 87 18.53 0.48 -10.10
CA ARG A 87 19.58 1.47 -10.38
C ARG A 87 18.97 2.80 -10.75
N PHE A 88 19.54 3.88 -10.20
CA PHE A 88 19.22 5.26 -10.57
C PHE A 88 20.54 5.97 -10.89
N VAL A 89 20.89 6.02 -12.18
CA VAL A 89 22.21 6.43 -12.65
C VAL A 89 22.15 7.68 -13.50
N ASP A 90 23.28 8.38 -13.62
CA ASP A 90 23.41 9.54 -14.49
C ASP A 90 23.23 9.17 -15.97
N ALA A 91 22.50 10.01 -16.71
CA ALA A 91 22.23 9.82 -18.14
C ALA A 91 22.64 11.03 -18.99
N GLY A 92 23.47 11.93 -18.46
CA GLY A 92 23.91 13.18 -19.11
C GLY A 92 22.89 14.31 -19.00
N ASP A 93 23.35 15.56 -19.11
CA ASP A 93 22.53 16.78 -19.05
C ASP A 93 21.59 16.84 -17.83
N ASP A 94 22.10 16.47 -16.65
CA ASP A 94 21.34 16.33 -15.40
C ASP A 94 20.15 15.34 -15.44
N HIS A 95 20.00 14.59 -16.54
CA HIS A 95 19.03 13.52 -16.64
C HIS A 95 19.47 12.32 -15.84
N LYS A 96 18.49 11.55 -15.38
CA LYS A 96 18.71 10.29 -14.68
C LYS A 96 18.05 9.15 -15.42
N ARG A 97 18.53 7.94 -15.19
CA ARG A 97 17.92 6.71 -15.70
C ARG A 97 17.56 5.82 -14.52
N LEU A 98 16.27 5.57 -14.35
CA LEU A 98 15.77 4.54 -13.45
C LEU A 98 15.67 3.23 -14.22
N SER A 99 16.18 2.16 -13.63
CA SER A 99 16.10 0.82 -14.20
C SER A 99 16.02 -0.25 -13.14
N TRP A 100 15.43 -1.40 -13.48
CA TRP A 100 15.49 -2.60 -12.68
C TRP A 100 15.52 -3.86 -13.54
N THR A 101 16.05 -4.94 -12.97
CA THR A 101 16.12 -6.24 -13.65
C THR A 101 14.99 -7.16 -13.22
N PHE A 102 14.43 -7.91 -14.15
CA PHE A 102 13.47 -8.98 -13.86
C PHE A 102 13.72 -10.18 -14.76
N GLU A 103 13.19 -11.33 -14.39
CA GLU A 103 13.28 -12.55 -15.20
C GLU A 103 11.93 -12.87 -15.82
N ARG A 104 11.95 -13.23 -17.10
CA ARG A 104 10.78 -13.70 -17.84
C ARG A 104 11.22 -14.89 -18.71
N GLU A 105 10.54 -16.03 -18.54
CA GLU A 105 10.82 -17.25 -19.31
C GLU A 105 12.32 -17.67 -19.30
N GLY A 106 12.99 -17.49 -18.17
CA GLY A 106 14.41 -17.79 -18.02
C GLY A 106 15.38 -16.76 -18.61
N THR A 107 14.87 -15.66 -19.20
CA THR A 107 15.66 -14.55 -19.72
C THR A 107 15.64 -13.38 -18.75
N LYS A 108 16.83 -12.85 -18.44
CA LYS A 108 16.98 -11.66 -17.60
C LYS A 108 16.85 -10.39 -18.46
N LEU A 109 15.82 -9.61 -18.18
CA LEU A 109 15.49 -8.35 -18.85
C LEU A 109 15.74 -7.15 -17.94
N GLU A 110 15.85 -5.97 -18.55
CA GLU A 110 16.01 -4.70 -17.84
C GLU A 110 14.93 -3.71 -18.28
N TRP A 111 14.04 -3.34 -17.35
CA TRP A 111 13.14 -2.21 -17.55
C TRP A 111 13.92 -0.92 -17.28
N ARG A 112 13.79 0.08 -18.15
CA ARG A 112 14.53 1.34 -18.01
C ARG A 112 13.83 2.53 -18.65
N TRP A 113 13.81 3.65 -17.95
CA TRP A 113 13.30 4.92 -18.45
C TRP A 113 14.23 6.09 -18.10
N LYS A 114 14.30 7.07 -19.00
CA LYS A 114 15.07 8.31 -18.82
C LYS A 114 14.16 9.36 -18.21
N PHE A 115 14.72 10.12 -17.27
CA PHE A 115 14.03 11.15 -16.51
C PHE A 115 14.74 12.48 -16.75
N GLN A 116 13.95 13.52 -16.99
CA GLN A 116 14.43 14.88 -17.12
C GLN A 116 14.45 15.59 -15.77
N PRO A 117 15.42 16.48 -15.50
CA PRO A 117 15.41 17.27 -14.28
C PRO A 117 14.17 18.17 -14.23
N SER A 118 13.55 18.27 -13.05
CA SER A 118 12.43 19.19 -12.83
C SER A 118 12.92 20.63 -12.78
N TYR A 119 12.20 21.54 -13.44
CA TYR A 119 12.44 22.99 -13.31
C TYR A 119 12.20 23.49 -11.88
N ASP A 120 11.24 22.87 -11.17
CA ASP A 120 10.93 23.19 -9.78
C ASP A 120 10.96 21.92 -8.94
N SER A 121 12.14 21.60 -8.42
CA SER A 121 12.34 20.41 -7.56
C SER A 121 11.57 20.53 -6.24
N ARG A 122 11.38 21.75 -5.71
CA ARG A 122 10.66 21.96 -4.45
C ARG A 122 9.20 21.60 -4.60
N LYS A 123 8.56 22.04 -5.68
CA LYS A 123 7.15 21.72 -5.96
C LYS A 123 6.92 20.22 -6.10
N ILE A 124 7.80 19.50 -6.82
CA ILE A 124 7.66 18.05 -6.98
C ILE A 124 7.87 17.33 -5.65
N THR A 125 8.89 17.73 -4.88
CA THR A 125 9.16 17.15 -3.56
C THR A 125 7.99 17.37 -2.60
N ALA A 126 7.49 18.61 -2.52
CA ALA A 126 6.31 18.93 -1.71
C ALA A 126 5.09 18.12 -2.14
N GLY A 127 4.80 18.02 -3.45
CA GLY A 127 3.67 17.24 -3.94
C GLY A 127 3.77 15.72 -3.72
N ILE A 128 4.99 15.18 -3.58
CA ILE A 128 5.19 13.78 -3.14
C ILE A 128 4.94 13.66 -1.63
N LEU A 129 5.43 14.60 -0.83
CA LEU A 129 5.20 14.61 0.62
C LEU A 129 3.72 14.80 0.97
N ASP A 130 3.02 15.70 0.29
CA ASP A 130 1.59 15.92 0.46
C ASP A 130 0.81 14.63 0.16
N PHE A 131 1.14 13.95 -0.95
CA PHE A 131 0.55 12.65 -1.29
C PHE A 131 0.77 11.61 -0.18
N LEU A 132 2.00 11.52 0.36
CA LEU A 132 2.31 10.59 1.45
C LEU A 132 1.58 10.95 2.75
N MET A 133 1.48 12.24 3.08
CA MET A 133 0.75 12.72 4.26
C MET A 133 -0.75 12.45 4.13
N ASP A 134 -1.36 12.73 2.99
CA ASP A 134 -2.77 12.43 2.72
C ASP A 134 -3.05 10.94 2.82
N ALA A 135 -2.22 10.10 2.21
CA ALA A 135 -2.34 8.65 2.29
C ALA A 135 -2.23 8.17 3.76
N ASN A 136 -1.30 8.73 4.53
CA ASN A 136 -1.12 8.39 5.94
C ASN A 136 -2.32 8.81 6.81
N ILE A 137 -2.86 10.01 6.58
CA ILE A 137 -4.06 10.52 7.26
C ILE A 137 -5.26 9.61 6.95
N ASN A 138 -5.48 9.25 5.68
CA ASN A 138 -6.57 8.39 5.25
C ASN A 138 -6.44 6.97 5.83
N LEU A 139 -5.23 6.40 5.82
CA LEU A 139 -4.96 5.10 6.42
C LEU A 139 -5.22 5.12 7.93
N SER A 140 -4.77 6.16 8.62
CA SER A 140 -4.98 6.34 10.07
C SER A 140 -6.47 6.43 10.41
N MET A 141 -7.26 7.16 9.60
CA MET A 141 -8.72 7.22 9.77
C MET A 141 -9.39 5.87 9.54
N LEU A 142 -8.98 5.13 8.50
CA LEU A 142 -9.51 3.81 8.21
C LEU A 142 -9.21 2.81 9.33
N ILE A 143 -7.95 2.75 9.79
CA ILE A 143 -7.53 1.90 10.92
C ILE A 143 -8.33 2.26 12.16
N ARG A 144 -8.50 3.54 12.47
CA ARG A 144 -9.30 4.00 13.62
C ARG A 144 -10.74 3.52 13.53
N ARG A 145 -11.37 3.57 12.35
CA ARG A 145 -12.73 3.10 12.13
C ARG A 145 -12.87 1.60 12.37
N ILE A 146 -11.96 0.79 11.80
CA ILE A 146 -11.96 -0.66 11.99
C ILE A 146 -11.78 -1.02 13.46
N LEU A 147 -10.85 -0.36 14.16
CA LEU A 147 -10.64 -0.56 15.59
C LEU A 147 -11.87 -0.19 16.41
N GLN A 148 -12.57 0.90 16.05
CA GLN A 148 -13.79 1.31 16.74
C GLN A 148 -14.92 0.29 16.57
N GLU A 149 -15.12 -0.23 15.36
CA GLU A 149 -16.10 -1.29 15.07
C GLU A 149 -15.77 -2.56 15.88
N GLU A 150 -14.49 -2.96 15.92
CA GLU A 150 -14.03 -4.13 16.67
C GLU A 150 -14.22 -3.98 18.19
N VAL A 151 -13.91 -2.80 18.74
CA VAL A 151 -14.08 -2.52 20.17
C VAL A 151 -15.55 -2.59 20.57
N VAL A 152 -16.45 -1.97 19.80
CA VAL A 152 -17.89 -2.03 20.07
C VAL A 152 -18.39 -3.48 20.08
N ARG A 153 -17.99 -4.26 19.07
CA ARG A 153 -18.36 -5.69 18.96
C ARG A 153 -17.89 -6.50 20.16
N LYS A 154 -16.64 -6.29 20.60
CA LYS A 154 -16.07 -7.01 21.76
C LYS A 154 -16.73 -6.59 23.07
N THR A 155 -17.00 -5.32 23.28
CA THR A 155 -17.68 -4.82 24.48
C THR A 155 -19.06 -5.43 24.63
N GLN A 156 -19.87 -5.44 23.57
CA GLN A 156 -21.21 -6.05 23.59
C GLN A 156 -21.15 -7.55 23.90
N SER A 157 -20.19 -8.26 23.31
CA SER A 157 -20.00 -9.70 23.57
C SER A 157 -19.57 -9.96 25.02
N PHE A 158 -18.68 -9.12 25.56
CA PHE A 158 -18.22 -9.19 26.94
C PHE A 158 -19.35 -8.94 27.94
N GLU A 159 -20.17 -7.89 27.72
CA GLU A 159 -21.33 -7.58 28.56
C GLU A 159 -22.33 -8.75 28.59
N LYS A 160 -22.58 -9.38 27.44
CA LYS A 160 -23.46 -10.55 27.36
C LYS A 160 -22.91 -11.73 28.17
N LEU A 161 -21.63 -12.08 27.99
CA LEU A 161 -21.00 -13.17 28.74
C LEU A 161 -20.99 -12.89 30.24
N LYS A 162 -20.72 -11.65 30.63
CA LYS A 162 -20.72 -11.22 32.04
C LYS A 162 -22.10 -11.44 32.66
N LEU A 163 -23.16 -11.02 31.99
CA LEU A 163 -24.53 -11.22 32.47
C LEU A 163 -24.90 -12.70 32.60
N GLU A 164 -24.48 -13.54 31.64
CA GLU A 164 -24.70 -14.98 31.71
C GLU A 164 -23.92 -15.63 32.88
N ALA A 165 -22.68 -15.20 33.12
CA ALA A 165 -21.88 -15.67 34.24
C ALA A 165 -22.48 -15.30 35.60
N GLU A 166 -23.00 -14.08 35.74
CA GLU A 166 -23.71 -13.62 36.95
C GLU A 166 -24.95 -14.48 37.23
N LYS A 167 -25.76 -14.78 36.21
CA LYS A 167 -26.92 -15.68 36.35
C LYS A 167 -26.53 -17.10 36.78
N CYS A 168 -25.46 -17.65 36.20
CA CYS A 168 -24.95 -18.97 36.58
C CYS A 168 -24.46 -18.99 38.03
N LEU A 169 -23.82 -17.91 38.49
CA LEU A 169 -23.38 -17.77 39.87
C LEU A 169 -24.56 -17.75 40.84
N GLU A 170 -25.56 -16.88 40.60
CA GLU A 170 -26.78 -16.82 41.40
C GLU A 170 -27.50 -18.17 41.47
N GLN A 171 -27.60 -18.87 40.33
CA GLN A 171 -28.20 -20.19 40.28
C GLN A 171 -27.40 -21.23 41.09
N SER A 172 -26.07 -21.20 41.01
CA SER A 172 -25.19 -22.10 41.78
C SER A 172 -25.28 -21.86 43.28
N GLU A 173 -25.32 -20.59 43.71
CA GLU A 173 -25.50 -20.23 45.13
C GLU A 173 -26.84 -20.73 45.65
N ARG A 174 -27.91 -20.53 44.87
CA ARG A 174 -29.25 -21.04 45.23
C ARG A 174 -29.26 -22.57 45.37
N PHE A 175 -28.72 -23.30 44.40
CA PHE A 175 -28.65 -24.77 44.48
C PHE A 175 -27.81 -25.26 45.66
N THR A 176 -26.75 -24.54 46.01
CA THR A 176 -25.90 -24.89 47.16
C THR A 176 -26.67 -24.74 48.47
N ASN A 177 -27.45 -23.67 48.62
CA ASN A 177 -28.30 -23.45 49.79
C ASN A 177 -29.43 -24.49 49.87
N GLU A 178 -30.16 -24.72 48.79
CA GLU A 178 -31.22 -25.73 48.71
C GLU A 178 -30.69 -27.14 49.06
N LYS A 179 -29.49 -27.48 48.58
CA LYS A 179 -28.82 -28.74 48.93
C LYS A 179 -28.49 -28.82 50.42
N MET A 180 -27.96 -27.75 51.01
CA MET A 180 -27.62 -27.71 52.43
C MET A 180 -28.86 -27.89 53.32
N GLU A 181 -29.97 -27.23 52.97
CA GLU A 181 -31.26 -27.40 53.65
C GLU A 181 -31.75 -28.85 53.56
N PHE A 182 -31.72 -29.43 52.36
CA PHE A 182 -32.12 -30.82 52.14
C PHE A 182 -31.26 -31.82 52.93
N GLU A 183 -29.93 -31.66 52.91
CA GLU A 183 -29.03 -32.51 53.69
C GLU A 183 -29.30 -32.39 55.19
N SER A 184 -29.54 -31.17 55.71
CA SER A 184 -29.88 -30.97 57.12
C SER A 184 -31.18 -31.65 57.52
N GLU A 185 -32.22 -31.60 56.68
CA GLU A 185 -33.51 -32.26 56.97
C GLU A 185 -33.40 -33.79 56.99
N ILE A 186 -32.59 -34.36 56.08
CA ILE A 186 -32.40 -35.81 55.98
C ILE A 186 -31.60 -36.35 57.17
N TYR A 187 -30.52 -35.68 57.56
CA TYR A 187 -29.63 -36.15 58.64
C TYR A 187 -30.13 -35.83 60.05
N ALA A 188 -31.18 -35.00 60.20
CA ALA A 188 -31.82 -34.70 61.49
C ALA A 188 -32.92 -35.73 61.88
N LYS A 189 -33.23 -36.70 61.02
CA LYS A 189 -34.10 -37.86 61.30
C LYS A 189 -33.27 -39.07 61.74
#